data_AF-A0A329SX54-F1
#
_entry.id   AF-A0A329SX54-F1
#
_cell.length_a   1.000
_cell.length_b   1.000
_cell.length_c   1.000
_cell.angle_alpha   90.00
_cell.angle_beta   90.00
_cell.angle_gamma   90.00
#
_symmetry.space_group_name_H-M   'P 1'
#
loop_
_entity.id
_entity.type
_entity.pdbx_description
1 polymer ?
#
loop_
_entity_poly.entity_id
_entity_poly.type
_entity_poly.pdbx_seq_one_letter_code
_entity_poly.pdbx_strand_id
1 'polypeptide(L)'
;MLSSFSTLAVVGSSMLWHATEAHQVVNVPSPTWTRPNSTSKERRELWNPLSFLEKEGFKTQENFTQFQVDNGYKSLRDFMERAKYKVTDGADQACGWTDPKGIPQQIPADGTMRTTGYTHDGPCEIYMGEKLALSYLNCHESIPEQTFKLDYSGCGDSCVLYWYWLGVRKLKGKYSWQVYKECIPIYK
;
A
#
# COMPACT_ATOMS: atom_id res chain seq x y z
N MET A 1 -65.60 7.79 17.74
CA MET A 1 -64.22 8.10 18.16
C MET A 1 -63.55 6.79 18.54
N LEU A 2 -62.70 6.24 17.67
CA LEU A 2 -61.91 5.04 17.94
C LEU A 2 -60.47 5.36 17.53
N SER A 3 -59.60 5.39 18.54
CA SER A 3 -58.22 5.84 18.48
C SER A 3 -57.35 4.80 17.80
N SER A 4 -56.62 5.18 16.75
CA SER A 4 -55.59 4.32 16.13
C SER A 4 -54.24 4.60 16.79
N PHE A 5 -53.72 3.61 17.52
CA PHE A 5 -52.35 3.61 18.00
C PHE A 5 -51.42 3.22 16.84
N SER A 6 -50.61 4.17 16.37
CA SER A 6 -49.52 3.89 15.43
C SER A 6 -48.25 3.58 16.21
N THR A 7 -47.82 2.33 16.16
CA THR A 7 -46.56 1.87 16.76
C THR A 7 -45.39 2.33 15.88
N LEU A 8 -44.57 3.26 16.37
CA LEU A 8 -43.29 3.58 15.73
C LEU A 8 -42.31 2.42 15.93
N ALA A 9 -42.00 1.70 14.86
CA ALA A 9 -40.87 0.79 14.82
C ALA A 9 -39.58 1.61 14.65
N VAL A 10 -38.77 1.72 15.71
CA VAL A 10 -37.42 2.27 15.63
C VAL A 10 -36.51 1.19 15.05
N VAL A 11 -36.21 1.31 13.75
CA VAL A 11 -35.18 0.50 13.11
C VAL A 11 -33.82 1.04 13.56
N GLY A 12 -33.20 0.38 14.54
CA GLY A 12 -31.83 0.66 14.92
C GLY A 12 -30.88 0.24 13.79
N SER A 13 -30.38 1.21 13.02
CA SER A 13 -29.29 0.96 12.07
C SER A 13 -28.00 0.71 12.86
N SER A 14 -27.66 -0.57 13.06
CA SER A 14 -26.30 -0.96 13.41
C SER A 14 -25.38 -0.66 12.23
N MET A 15 -24.77 0.52 12.22
CA MET A 15 -23.61 0.77 11.37
C MET A 15 -22.50 -0.18 11.83
N LEU A 16 -22.38 -1.31 11.13
CA LEU A 16 -21.19 -2.14 11.17
C LEU A 16 -20.05 -1.32 10.60
N TRP A 17 -19.31 -0.66 11.50
CA TRP A 17 -18.02 -0.04 11.21
C TRP A 17 -17.09 -1.15 10.74
N HIS A 18 -17.07 -1.42 9.44
CA HIS A 18 -16.01 -2.19 8.84
C HIS A 18 -14.75 -1.35 9.01
N ALA A 19 -13.95 -1.67 10.01
CA ALA A 19 -12.56 -1.28 9.99
C ALA A 19 -11.99 -1.95 8.74
N THR A 20 -11.88 -1.21 7.65
CA THR A 20 -11.17 -1.67 6.46
C THR A 20 -9.71 -1.77 6.87
N GLU A 21 -9.34 -2.96 7.34
CA GLU A 21 -7.94 -3.36 7.46
C GLU A 21 -7.49 -3.57 6.02
N ALA A 22 -6.82 -2.55 5.50
CA ALA A 22 -6.27 -2.55 4.16
C ALA A 22 -5.18 -3.63 4.10
N HIS A 23 -5.43 -4.66 3.30
CA HIS A 23 -4.46 -5.69 2.98
C HIS A 23 -4.00 -5.40 1.57
N GLN A 24 -2.80 -4.84 1.38
CA GLN A 24 -2.38 -4.37 0.07
C GLN A 24 -1.08 -4.96 -0.44
N VAL A 25 -1.12 -5.46 -1.68
CA VAL A 25 0.02 -6.09 -2.37
C VAL A 25 0.02 -5.92 -3.87
N VAL A 26 1.17 -6.22 -4.49
CA VAL A 26 1.29 -6.44 -5.92
C VAL A 26 0.98 -7.90 -6.26
N ASN A 27 0.07 -8.10 -7.21
CA ASN A 27 -0.30 -9.41 -7.74
C ASN A 27 0.36 -9.70 -9.10
N VAL A 28 0.63 -8.66 -9.90
CA VAL A 28 1.27 -8.77 -11.23
C VAL A 28 2.20 -7.57 -11.41
N PRO A 29 3.50 -7.77 -11.69
CA PRO A 29 4.22 -9.06 -11.58
C PRO A 29 4.23 -9.55 -10.11
N SER A 30 4.07 -10.86 -9.90
CA SER A 30 3.95 -11.41 -8.54
C SER A 30 5.31 -11.40 -7.82
N PRO A 31 5.41 -10.90 -6.58
CA PRO A 31 6.62 -11.02 -5.80
C PRO A 31 6.93 -12.48 -5.43
N THR A 32 8.20 -12.73 -5.14
CA THR A 32 8.62 -13.91 -4.35
C THR A 32 8.54 -13.54 -2.88
N TRP A 33 7.75 -14.27 -2.09
CA TRP A 33 7.57 -14.02 -0.66
C TRP A 33 8.63 -14.74 0.18
N THR A 34 9.09 -14.10 1.25
CA THR A 34 10.05 -14.70 2.21
C THR A 34 9.38 -15.65 3.21
N ARG A 35 8.04 -15.71 3.20
CA ARG A 35 7.22 -16.57 4.04
C ARG A 35 6.13 -17.26 3.20
N PRO A 36 5.60 -18.42 3.65
CA PRO A 36 4.43 -19.03 3.04
C PRO A 36 3.25 -18.05 2.99
N ASN A 37 2.47 -18.11 1.92
CA ASN A 37 1.32 -17.25 1.67
C ASN A 37 0.12 -18.05 1.09
N SER A 38 0.09 -19.35 1.37
CA SER A 38 -0.88 -20.30 0.80
C SER A 38 -2.25 -20.24 1.48
N THR A 39 -2.29 -19.88 2.77
CA THR A 39 -3.51 -19.79 3.58
C THR A 39 -3.95 -18.36 3.84
N SER A 40 -5.23 -18.15 4.13
CA SER A 40 -5.74 -16.81 4.48
C SER A 40 -5.09 -16.23 5.74
N LYS A 41 -4.63 -17.07 6.67
CA LYS A 41 -3.93 -16.64 7.89
C LYS A 41 -2.54 -16.13 7.55
N GLU A 42 -1.79 -16.90 6.77
CA GLU A 42 -0.46 -16.52 6.28
C GLU A 42 -0.52 -15.20 5.50
N ARG A 43 -1.44 -15.08 4.55
CA ARG A 43 -1.54 -13.86 3.74
C ARG A 43 -1.94 -12.62 4.54
N ARG A 44 -2.78 -12.78 5.57
CA ARG A 44 -3.13 -11.68 6.48
C ARG A 44 -1.89 -11.05 7.12
N GLU A 45 -0.91 -11.86 7.49
CA GLU A 45 0.34 -11.38 8.06
C GLU A 45 1.16 -10.57 7.04
N LEU A 46 1.26 -11.06 5.81
CA LEU A 46 2.11 -10.46 4.78
C LEU A 46 1.52 -9.21 4.14
N TRP A 47 0.19 -9.10 4.10
CA TRP A 47 -0.52 -8.03 3.42
C TRP A 47 -0.86 -6.83 4.31
N ASN A 48 -0.68 -6.99 5.62
CA ASN A 48 -0.86 -5.90 6.57
C ASN A 48 0.20 -4.80 6.34
N PRO A 49 -0.07 -3.57 6.80
CA PRO A 49 0.96 -2.54 6.86
C PRO A 49 2.23 -3.07 7.52
N LEU A 50 3.37 -2.87 6.85
CA LEU A 50 4.68 -3.17 7.42
C LEU A 50 4.94 -2.33 8.67
N SER A 51 4.40 -1.10 8.71
CA SER A 51 4.50 -0.21 9.86
C SER A 51 3.28 0.69 9.96
N PHE A 52 2.95 1.07 11.20
CA PHE A 52 1.98 2.11 11.55
C PHE A 52 2.76 3.26 12.17
N LEU A 53 3.02 4.32 11.41
CA LEU A 53 4.02 5.32 11.79
C LEU A 53 3.64 6.13 13.02
N GLU A 54 2.35 6.21 13.37
CA GLU A 54 1.91 6.80 14.64
C GLU A 54 2.47 6.03 15.86
N LYS A 55 2.75 4.73 15.73
CA LYS A 55 3.38 3.91 16.78
C LYS A 55 4.90 4.11 16.83
N GLU A 56 5.46 4.64 15.76
CA GLU A 56 6.89 4.93 15.59
C GLU A 56 7.23 6.39 15.97
N GLY A 57 6.26 7.13 16.53
CA GLY A 57 6.44 8.49 17.04
C GLY A 57 6.18 9.59 16.02
N PHE A 58 5.68 9.27 14.82
CA PHE A 58 5.33 10.28 13.82
C PHE A 58 4.06 11.03 14.21
N LYS A 59 4.09 12.36 14.03
CA LYS A 59 2.88 13.20 14.09
C LYS A 59 2.16 13.08 12.75
N THR A 60 1.30 12.08 12.63
CA THR A 60 0.52 11.81 11.42
C THR A 60 -0.51 12.91 11.16
N GLN A 61 -0.68 13.28 9.89
CA GLN A 61 -1.63 14.29 9.42
C GLN A 61 -2.25 13.86 8.08
N GLU A 62 -3.29 14.56 7.65
CA GLU A 62 -3.97 14.27 6.37
C GLU A 62 -3.03 14.42 5.17
N ASN A 63 -2.32 15.55 5.13
CA ASN A 63 -1.43 15.86 4.03
C ASN A 63 -0.02 15.33 4.30
N PHE A 64 0.23 14.08 3.92
CA PHE A 64 1.56 13.47 4.02
C PHE A 64 2.57 14.11 3.06
N THR A 65 2.16 14.55 1.87
CA THR A 65 3.08 15.14 0.89
C THR A 65 3.63 16.49 1.38
N GLN A 66 2.81 17.28 2.08
CA GLN A 66 3.30 18.46 2.80
C GLN A 66 4.30 18.09 3.90
N PHE A 67 4.03 17.03 4.67
CA PHE A 67 4.99 16.54 5.67
C PHE A 67 6.33 16.16 5.04
N GLN A 68 6.33 15.51 3.87
CA GLN A 68 7.57 15.18 3.15
C GLN A 68 8.39 16.44 2.85
N VAL A 69 7.76 17.46 2.27
CA VAL A 69 8.40 18.74 1.93
C VAL A 69 8.95 19.42 3.18
N ASP A 70 8.14 19.55 4.24
CA ASP A 70 8.52 20.23 5.48
C ASP A 70 9.70 19.56 6.20
N ASN A 71 9.88 18.25 5.98
CA ASN A 71 10.93 17.46 6.59
C ASN A 71 12.08 17.10 5.62
N GLY A 72 12.09 17.72 4.43
CA GLY A 72 13.19 17.59 3.47
C GLY A 72 13.30 16.22 2.80
N TYR A 73 12.19 15.48 2.69
CA TYR A 73 12.12 14.26 1.89
C TYR A 73 11.78 14.60 0.43
N LYS A 74 12.56 14.07 -0.50
CA LYS A 74 12.45 14.41 -1.93
C LYS A 74 11.36 13.63 -2.67
N SER A 75 11.03 12.45 -2.17
CA SER A 75 10.10 11.51 -2.78
C SER A 75 9.55 10.56 -1.71
N LEU A 76 8.54 9.75 -2.06
CA LEU A 76 8.05 8.70 -1.18
C LEU A 76 9.16 7.68 -0.92
N ARG A 77 9.89 7.26 -1.95
CA ARG A 77 11.05 6.36 -1.78
C ARG A 77 12.09 6.94 -0.82
N ASP A 78 12.45 8.22 -0.96
CA ASP A 78 13.41 8.88 -0.06
C ASP A 78 12.92 8.88 1.39
N PHE A 79 11.61 9.11 1.61
CA PHE A 79 11.02 8.94 2.94
C PHE A 79 11.13 7.50 3.43
N MET A 80 10.71 6.53 2.61
CA MET A 80 10.67 5.11 3.00
C MET A 80 12.05 4.54 3.32
N GLU A 81 13.11 5.03 2.67
CA GLU A 81 14.49 4.59 2.85
C GLU A 81 15.21 5.32 3.99
N ARG A 82 14.96 6.62 4.18
CA ARG A 82 15.73 7.44 5.14
C ARG A 82 15.03 7.71 6.47
N ALA A 83 13.70 7.64 6.52
CA ALA A 83 12.97 7.89 7.75
C ALA A 83 13.23 6.77 8.79
N LYS A 84 13.29 7.15 10.06
CA LYS A 84 13.54 6.22 11.16
C LYS A 84 12.24 5.65 11.69
N TYR A 85 11.88 4.46 11.21
CA TYR A 85 10.76 3.66 11.70
C TYR A 85 11.10 2.18 11.55
N LYS A 86 10.49 1.34 12.39
CA LYS A 86 10.61 -0.12 12.27
C LYS A 86 9.50 -0.67 11.39
N VAL A 87 9.84 -1.68 10.61
CA VAL A 87 8.86 -2.58 9.99
C VAL A 87 8.56 -3.76 10.93
N THR A 88 7.51 -4.51 10.60
CA THR A 88 7.08 -5.71 11.33
C THR A 88 8.25 -6.69 11.51
N ASP A 89 8.35 -7.27 12.70
CA ASP A 89 9.48 -8.14 13.07
C ASP A 89 9.70 -9.28 12.07
N GLY A 90 10.90 -9.33 11.50
CA GLY A 90 11.32 -10.31 10.51
C GLY A 90 11.07 -9.90 9.06
N ALA A 91 10.37 -8.79 8.80
CA ALA A 91 10.31 -8.19 7.48
C ALA A 91 11.61 -7.39 7.21
N ASP A 92 12.00 -7.33 5.94
CA ASP A 92 13.13 -6.53 5.50
C ASP A 92 12.77 -5.03 5.44
N GLN A 93 13.71 -4.16 5.83
CA GLN A 93 13.46 -2.72 5.86
C GLN A 93 13.30 -2.14 4.45
N ALA A 94 13.90 -2.70 3.40
CA ALA A 94 13.73 -2.21 2.03
C ALA A 94 12.52 -2.87 1.36
N CYS A 95 12.42 -4.20 1.45
CA CYS A 95 11.53 -5.02 0.63
C CYS A 95 10.36 -5.66 1.38
N GLY A 96 10.20 -5.39 2.67
CA GLY A 96 9.12 -5.95 3.47
C GLY A 96 9.19 -7.48 3.51
N TRP A 97 8.12 -8.14 3.07
CA TRP A 97 8.03 -9.61 3.04
C TRP A 97 8.44 -10.23 1.71
N THR A 98 9.08 -9.46 0.83
CA THR A 98 9.44 -9.92 -0.53
C THR A 98 10.94 -10.02 -0.71
N ASP A 99 11.38 -11.01 -1.49
CA ASP A 99 12.79 -11.25 -1.78
C ASP A 99 13.21 -10.60 -3.10
N PRO A 100 14.05 -9.55 -3.09
CA PRO A 100 14.55 -8.92 -4.32
C PRO A 100 15.48 -9.84 -5.14
N LYS A 101 15.94 -10.95 -4.56
CA LYS A 101 16.75 -11.99 -5.22
C LYS A 101 15.96 -13.28 -5.46
N GLY A 102 14.64 -13.23 -5.27
CA GLY A 102 13.74 -14.34 -5.53
C GLY A 102 13.60 -14.67 -7.02
N ILE A 103 12.59 -15.47 -7.36
CA ILE A 103 12.34 -15.92 -8.73
C ILE A 103 11.90 -14.72 -9.59
N PRO A 104 12.70 -14.32 -10.61
CA PRO A 104 12.33 -13.19 -11.47
C PRO A 104 11.04 -13.47 -12.24
N GLN A 105 10.21 -12.43 -12.38
CA GLN A 105 8.99 -12.49 -13.18
C GLN A 105 9.23 -11.88 -14.56
N GLN A 106 8.64 -12.48 -15.59
CA GLN A 106 8.66 -11.86 -16.91
C GLN A 106 7.81 -10.59 -16.89
N ILE A 107 8.32 -9.51 -17.50
CA ILE A 107 7.57 -8.29 -17.72
C ILE A 107 6.32 -8.63 -18.55
N PRO A 108 5.11 -8.27 -18.09
CA PRO A 108 3.89 -8.52 -18.87
C PRO A 108 3.99 -7.85 -20.25
N ALA A 109 3.79 -8.63 -21.30
CA ALA A 109 3.95 -8.17 -22.69
C ALA A 109 3.03 -6.98 -23.04
N ASP A 110 1.91 -6.86 -22.34
CA ASP A 110 0.94 -5.78 -22.50
C ASP A 110 1.16 -4.62 -21.50
N GLY A 111 2.24 -4.64 -20.72
CA GLY A 111 2.56 -3.62 -19.71
C GLY A 111 1.61 -3.62 -18.50
N THR A 112 0.89 -4.71 -18.25
CA THR A 112 -0.02 -4.78 -17.11
C THR A 112 0.72 -4.74 -15.77
N MET A 113 0.17 -3.97 -14.82
CA MET A 113 0.43 -4.11 -13.39
C MET A 113 -0.90 -4.32 -12.67
N ARG A 114 -0.91 -5.17 -11.64
CA ARG A 114 -2.10 -5.39 -10.82
C ARG A 114 -1.74 -5.41 -9.35
N THR A 115 -2.44 -4.61 -8.56
CA THR A 115 -2.38 -4.65 -7.10
C THR A 115 -3.73 -5.17 -6.54
N THR A 116 -3.90 -5.20 -5.23
CA THR A 116 -5.20 -5.37 -4.57
C THR A 116 -6.00 -4.04 -4.48
N GLY A 117 -5.45 -2.95 -5.00
CA GLY A 117 -6.04 -1.61 -5.03
C GLY A 117 -5.47 -0.67 -3.96
N TYR A 118 -5.71 0.62 -4.11
CA TYR A 118 -5.34 1.62 -3.12
C TYR A 118 -6.60 1.98 -2.34
N THR A 119 -6.74 1.50 -1.10
CA THR A 119 -7.99 1.66 -0.31
C THR A 119 -8.01 2.86 0.63
N HIS A 120 -6.89 3.57 0.70
CA HIS A 120 -6.72 4.77 1.52
C HIS A 120 -6.04 5.83 0.66
N ASP A 121 -6.34 7.09 0.94
CA ASP A 121 -5.62 8.20 0.32
C ASP A 121 -4.13 8.10 0.60
N GLY A 122 -3.31 8.64 -0.29
CA GLY A 122 -1.89 8.80 -0.04
C GLY A 122 -1.01 8.40 -1.22
N PRO A 123 0.28 8.76 -1.16
CA PRO A 123 1.16 8.67 -2.30
C PRO A 123 1.59 7.23 -2.57
N CYS A 124 1.86 6.94 -3.83
CA CYS A 124 2.59 5.75 -4.24
C CYS A 124 3.64 6.11 -5.29
N GLU A 125 4.71 5.33 -5.29
CA GLU A 125 5.76 5.41 -6.30
C GLU A 125 6.17 4.00 -6.72
N ILE A 126 6.50 3.86 -8.01
CA ILE A 126 7.03 2.61 -8.57
C ILE A 126 8.33 2.92 -9.29
N TYR A 127 9.37 2.16 -8.99
CA TYR A 127 10.69 2.29 -9.61
C TYR A 127 11.10 1.00 -10.31
N MET A 128 11.82 1.14 -11.42
CA MET A 128 12.56 0.08 -12.09
C MET A 128 14.04 0.28 -11.80
N GLY A 129 14.56 -0.43 -10.79
CA GLY A 129 15.86 -0.11 -10.20
C GLY A 129 15.87 1.32 -9.65
N GLU A 130 16.67 2.18 -10.26
CA GLU A 130 16.78 3.60 -9.89
C GLU A 130 15.86 4.53 -10.68
N LYS A 131 15.19 4.03 -11.73
CA LYS A 131 14.34 4.86 -12.59
C LYS A 131 12.91 4.90 -12.08
N LEU A 132 12.37 6.09 -11.86
CA LEU A 132 10.97 6.29 -11.55
C LEU A 132 10.10 5.93 -12.76
N ALA A 133 9.12 5.04 -12.57
CA ALA A 133 8.16 4.63 -13.58
C ALA A 133 6.77 5.23 -13.35
N LEU A 134 6.37 5.43 -12.08
CA LEU A 134 5.09 6.02 -11.71
C LEU A 134 5.20 6.74 -10.38
N SER A 135 4.55 7.89 -10.26
CA SER A 135 4.42 8.64 -9.01
C SER A 135 3.09 9.39 -8.99
N TYR A 136 2.30 9.22 -7.93
CA TYR A 136 1.15 10.08 -7.65
C TYR A 136 1.11 10.49 -6.19
N LEU A 137 0.57 11.68 -5.93
CA LEU A 137 0.35 12.20 -4.58
C LEU A 137 -0.82 11.49 -3.88
N ASN A 138 -1.80 11.00 -4.64
CA ASN A 138 -2.89 10.16 -4.16
C ASN A 138 -3.19 9.04 -5.17
N CYS A 139 -2.77 7.82 -4.86
CA CYS A 139 -3.00 6.67 -5.74
C CYS A 139 -4.39 6.06 -5.62
N HIS A 140 -5.11 6.32 -4.52
CA HIS A 140 -6.53 5.97 -4.42
C HIS A 140 -7.36 6.68 -5.49
N GLU A 141 -7.10 7.97 -5.70
CA GLU A 141 -7.80 8.76 -6.71
C GLU A 141 -7.24 8.52 -8.13
N SER A 142 -5.91 8.45 -8.27
CA SER A 142 -5.26 8.39 -9.59
C SER A 142 -5.31 7.01 -10.24
N ILE A 143 -5.47 5.96 -9.43
CA ILE A 143 -5.52 4.55 -9.87
C ILE A 143 -6.76 3.90 -9.25
N PRO A 144 -7.96 4.20 -9.78
CA PRO A 144 -9.23 3.72 -9.21
C PRO A 144 -9.41 2.22 -9.39
N GLU A 145 -8.76 1.64 -10.40
CA GLU A 145 -8.83 0.22 -10.72
C GLU A 145 -7.62 -0.54 -10.17
N GLN A 146 -7.83 -1.80 -9.77
CA GLN A 146 -6.74 -2.67 -9.32
C GLN A 146 -5.70 -2.98 -10.40
N THR A 147 -6.09 -2.87 -11.67
CA THR A 147 -5.27 -3.20 -12.83
C THR A 147 -5.05 -1.95 -13.66
N PHE A 148 -3.80 -1.65 -13.99
CA PHE A 148 -3.41 -0.48 -14.76
C PHE A 148 -2.19 -0.79 -15.65
N LYS A 149 -1.85 0.15 -16.54
CA LYS A 149 -0.66 0.05 -17.39
C LYS A 149 0.51 0.76 -16.74
N LEU A 150 1.66 0.11 -16.79
CA LEU A 150 2.93 0.64 -16.30
C LEU A 150 3.96 0.62 -17.41
N ASP A 151 4.76 1.68 -17.51
CA ASP A 151 5.92 1.70 -18.39
C ASP A 151 7.09 0.97 -17.74
N TYR A 152 7.45 -0.18 -18.29
CA TYR A 152 8.60 -0.99 -17.86
C TYR A 152 9.90 -0.64 -18.60
N SER A 153 9.90 0.34 -19.50
CA SER A 153 11.08 0.72 -20.31
C SER A 153 12.30 1.13 -19.48
N GLY A 154 12.08 1.55 -18.23
CA GLY A 154 13.14 1.82 -17.27
C GLY A 154 13.97 0.56 -16.92
N CYS A 155 13.38 -0.62 -17.04
CA CYS A 155 14.04 -1.89 -16.80
C CYS A 155 14.83 -2.32 -18.05
N GLY A 156 16.13 -2.59 -17.86
CA GLY A 156 17.01 -3.14 -18.90
C GLY A 156 16.64 -4.60 -19.21
N ASP A 157 17.64 -5.49 -19.33
CA ASP A 157 17.35 -6.92 -19.52
C ASP A 157 16.73 -7.53 -18.25
N SER A 158 17.13 -7.03 -17.08
CA SER A 158 16.54 -7.35 -15.79
C SER A 158 16.74 -6.21 -14.79
N CYS A 159 15.84 -6.06 -13.82
CA CYS A 159 15.96 -5.12 -12.71
C CYS A 159 15.06 -5.57 -11.54
N VAL A 160 15.10 -4.82 -10.43
CA VAL A 160 14.11 -4.96 -9.34
C VAL A 160 13.07 -3.86 -9.50
N LEU A 161 11.80 -4.23 -9.55
CA LEU A 161 10.68 -3.32 -9.40
C LEU A 161 10.48 -3.05 -7.91
N TYR A 162 10.53 -1.77 -7.51
CA TYR A 162 10.20 -1.34 -6.17
C TYR A 162 8.83 -0.67 -6.17
N TRP A 163 7.87 -1.24 -5.44
CA TRP A 163 6.55 -0.65 -5.23
C TRP A 163 6.48 -0.08 -3.82
N TYR A 164 6.17 1.22 -3.72
CA TYR A 164 6.01 1.94 -2.47
C TYR A 164 4.60 2.52 -2.42
N TRP A 165 3.89 2.31 -1.30
CA TRP A 165 2.65 3.01 -1.02
C TRP A 165 2.57 3.40 0.45
N LEU A 166 2.10 4.62 0.71
CA LEU A 166 1.76 5.07 2.05
C LEU A 166 0.27 5.39 2.12
N GLY A 167 -0.45 4.59 2.90
CA GLY A 167 -1.87 4.79 3.16
C GLY A 167 -2.07 5.77 4.31
N VAL A 168 -2.83 6.83 4.07
CA VAL A 168 -3.30 7.81 5.04
C VAL A 168 -4.74 7.48 5.39
N ARG A 169 -4.93 6.88 6.57
CA ARG A 169 -6.26 6.49 7.06
C ARG A 169 -6.71 7.42 8.18
N LYS A 170 -7.92 7.96 8.07
CA LYS A 170 -8.58 8.66 9.19
C LYS A 170 -9.46 7.68 9.96
N LEU A 171 -9.16 7.47 11.23
CA LEU A 171 -9.93 6.58 12.11
C LEU A 171 -10.19 7.29 13.45
N LYS A 172 -11.48 7.41 13.83
CA LYS A 172 -11.91 8.04 15.09
C LYS A 172 -11.29 9.43 15.32
N GLY A 173 -11.24 10.24 14.26
CA GLY A 173 -10.69 11.60 14.31
C GLY A 173 -9.16 11.71 14.35
N LYS A 174 -8.44 10.59 14.29
CA LYS A 174 -6.97 10.56 14.22
C LYS A 174 -6.52 10.02 12.87
N TYR A 175 -5.38 10.50 12.38
CA TYR A 175 -4.73 9.95 11.20
C TYR A 175 -3.82 8.78 11.61
N SER A 176 -3.67 7.82 10.70
CA SER A 176 -2.78 6.67 10.78
C SER A 176 -2.06 6.57 9.44
N TRP A 177 -0.74 6.44 9.47
CA TRP A 177 0.08 6.31 8.27
C TRP A 177 0.61 4.88 8.17
N GLN A 178 0.25 4.21 7.10
CA GLN A 178 0.50 2.79 6.87
C GLN A 178 1.53 2.61 5.77
N VAL A 179 2.63 1.92 6.08
CA VAL A 179 3.71 1.66 5.13
C VAL A 179 3.50 0.34 4.41
N TYR A 180 3.53 0.35 3.08
CA TYR A 180 3.52 -0.84 2.23
C TYR A 180 4.67 -0.75 1.23
N LYS A 181 5.43 -1.84 1.11
CA LYS A 181 6.61 -1.93 0.26
C LYS A 181 6.81 -3.34 -0.25
N GLU A 182 7.12 -3.47 -1.53
CA GLU A 182 7.46 -4.74 -2.17
C GLU A 182 8.57 -4.55 -3.19
N CYS A 183 9.41 -5.57 -3.33
CA CYS A 183 10.47 -5.70 -4.31
C CYS A 183 10.21 -6.92 -5.17
N ILE A 184 10.15 -6.74 -6.48
CA ILE A 184 9.88 -7.83 -7.43
C ILE A 184 11.02 -7.87 -8.46
N PRO A 185 11.88 -8.90 -8.47
CA PRO A 185 12.82 -9.07 -9.56
C PRO A 185 12.04 -9.34 -10.86
N ILE A 186 12.36 -8.60 -11.92
CA ILE A 186 11.71 -8.71 -13.23
C ILE A 186 12.72 -8.75 -14.37
N TYR A 187 12.33 -9.34 -15.50
CA TYR A 187 13.13 -9.45 -16.71
C TYR A 187 12.28 -9.33 -17.98
N LYS A 188 12.90 -8.97 -19.11
CA LYS A 188 12.22 -8.88 -20.41
C LYS A 188 11.84 -10.25 -20.98
#